data_AF-A0A438GY61-F1
#
_entry.id   AF-A0A438GY61-F1
#
_cell.length_a   1.000
_cell.length_b   1.000
_cell.length_c   1.000
_cell.angle_alpha   90.00
_cell.angle_beta   90.00
_cell.angle_gamma   90.00
#
_symmetry.space_group_name_H-M   'P 1'
#
loop_
_entity.id
_entity.type
_entity.pdbx_description
1 polymer ?
#
loop_
_entity_poly.entity_id
_entity_poly.type
_entity_poly.pdbx_seq_one_letter_code
_entity_poly.pdbx_strand_id
1 'polypeptide(L)' 'MSLSQALRKLTKAGLLTALAPRQPPHSIPPQFRMDMHCAYHQGPGHETDRCTALRHAIQDLIN' A
#
# COMPACT_ATOMS: atom_id res chain seq x y z
N MET A 1 8.20 6.60 -12.27
CA MET A 1 7.09 5.63 -12.10
C MET A 1 6.52 5.83 -10.69
N SER A 2 5.20 5.96 -10.53
CA SER A 2 4.58 6.02 -9.19
C SER A 2 4.51 4.64 -8.54
N LEU A 3 4.43 4.55 -7.20
CA LEU A 3 4.30 3.26 -6.54
C LEU A 3 2.98 2.56 -6.90
N SER A 4 1.92 3.33 -7.13
CA SER A 4 0.63 2.82 -7.61
C SER A 4 0.77 2.11 -8.96
N GLN A 5 1.56 2.69 -9.88
CA GLN A 5 1.83 2.08 -11.17
C GLN A 5 2.72 0.84 -11.02
N ALA A 6 3.73 0.89 -10.15
CA ALA A 6 4.59 -0.25 -9.86
C ALA A 6 3.78 -1.42 -9.28
N LEU A 7 2.94 -1.17 -8.27
CA LEU A 7 2.03 -2.15 -7.68
C LEU A 7 1.16 -2.82 -8.75
N ARG A 8 0.50 -2.04 -9.62
CA ARG A 8 -0.32 -2.60 -10.71
C ARG A 8 0.47 -3.53 -11.62
N LYS A 9 1.68 -3.15 -12.02
CA LYS A 9 2.52 -3.96 -12.90
C LYS A 9 3.01 -5.23 -12.20
N LEU A 10 3.48 -5.12 -10.96
CA LEU A 10 4.01 -6.24 -10.18
C LEU A 10 2.91 -7.24 -9.79
N THR A 11 1.70 -6.77 -9.50
CA THR A 11 0.54 -7.65 -9.30
C THR A 11 0.12 -8.34 -10.58
N LYS A 12 0.12 -7.65 -11.73
CA LYS A 12 -0.13 -8.30 -13.02
C LYS A 12 0.92 -9.36 -13.37
N ALA A 13 2.16 -9.14 -12.94
CA ALA A 13 3.26 -10.10 -13.11
C ALA A 13 3.27 -11.22 -12.05
N GLY A 14 2.37 -11.21 -11.07
CA GLY A 14 2.34 -12.17 -9.97
C GLY A 14 3.48 -12.05 -8.96
N LEU A 15 4.24 -10.95 -9.01
CA LEU A 15 5.40 -10.71 -8.15
C LEU A 15 5.03 -10.07 -6.80
N LEU A 16 3.90 -9.35 -6.75
CA LEU A 16 3.36 -8.79 -5.52
C LEU A 16 1.85 -8.97 -5.47
N THR A 17 1.34 -9.27 -4.28
CA THR A 17 -0.10 -9.29 -4.00
C THR A 17 -0.43 -8.17 -3.03
N ALA A 18 -1.52 -7.45 -3.28
CA ALA A 18 -2.05 -6.51 -2.31
C ALA A 18 -2.43 -7.28 -1.03
N LEU A 19 -2.10 -6.70 0.12
CA LEU A 19 -2.39 -7.30 1.41
C LEU A 19 -3.91 -7.37 1.64
N ALA A 20 -4.33 -8.33 2.46
CA ALA A 20 -5.70 -8.37 2.93
C ALA A 20 -6.09 -7.02 3.57
N PRO A 21 -7.36 -6.60 3.45
CA PRO A 21 -7.81 -5.31 3.98
C PRO A 21 -7.41 -5.17 5.44
N ARG A 22 -6.60 -4.16 5.74
CA ARG A 22 -6.17 -3.91 7.11
C ARG A 22 -7.37 -3.45 7.93
N GLN A 23 -7.61 -4.09 9.07
CA GLN A 23 -8.60 -3.61 10.02
C GLN A 23 -8.23 -2.20 10.49
N PRO A 24 -9.22 -1.29 10.60
CA PRO A 24 -8.98 0.01 11.19
C PRO A 24 -8.37 -0.15 12.59
N PRO A 25 -7.39 0.69 12.97
CA PRO A 25 -6.85 0.63 14.32
C PRO A 25 -7.96 0.90 15.34
N HIS A 26 -7.95 0.15 16.46
CA HIS A 26 -8.96 0.27 17.52
C HIS A 26 -9.12 1.71 18.03
N SER A 27 -8.01 2.43 18.12
CA SER A 27 -7.96 3.87 18.33
C SER A 27 -7.48 4.51 17.04
N ILE A 28 -8.29 5.40 16.47
CA ILE A 28 -7.94 6.10 15.22
C ILE A 28 -6.99 7.25 15.57
N PRO A 29 -5.73 7.22 15.10
CA PRO A 29 -4.80 8.31 15.34
C PRO A 29 -5.32 9.63 14.74
N PRO A 30 -4.96 10.80 15.29
CA PRO A 30 -5.36 12.11 14.74
C PRO A 30 -4.96 12.31 13.27
N GLN A 31 -3.90 11.62 12.85
CA GLN A 31 -3.32 11.70 11.52
C GLN A 31 -3.96 10.70 10.54
N PHE A 32 -4.85 9.82 11.03
CA PHE A 32 -5.47 8.80 10.19
C PHE A 32 -6.53 9.42 9.30
N ARG A 33 -6.35 9.25 8.00
CA ARG A 33 -7.17 9.85 6.97
C ARG A 33 -8.12 8.81 6.40
N MET A 34 -9.39 8.88 6.79
CA MET A 34 -10.44 8.01 6.22
C MET A 34 -10.73 8.31 4.75
N ASP A 35 -10.44 9.53 4.30
CA ASP A 35 -10.60 10.01 2.93
C ASP A 35 -9.52 9.48 1.96
N MET A 36 -8.43 8.92 2.49
CA MET A 36 -7.29 8.45 1.71
C MET A 36 -7.26 6.93 1.66
N HIS A 37 -6.93 6.36 0.49
CA HIS A 37 -6.92 4.91 0.28
C HIS A 37 -5.57 4.40 -0.26
N CYS A 38 -5.08 3.31 0.33
CA CYS A 38 -3.91 2.59 -0.13
C CYS A 38 -4.31 1.26 -0.77
N ALA A 39 -4.08 1.11 -2.07
CA ALA A 39 -4.40 -0.11 -2.82
C ALA A 39 -3.55 -1.30 -2.37
N TYR A 40 -2.35 -1.07 -1.83
CA TYR A 40 -1.49 -2.13 -1.31
C TYR A 40 -2.01 -2.72 0.01
N HIS A 41 -2.59 -1.90 0.89
CA HIS A 41 -3.21 -2.34 2.15
C HIS A 41 -4.73 -2.58 2.03
N GLN A 42 -5.31 -2.23 0.87
CA GLN A 42 -6.74 -2.28 0.59
C GLN A 42 -7.59 -1.55 1.65
N GLY A 43 -7.09 -0.42 2.16
CA GLY A 43 -7.71 0.24 3.31
C GLY A 43 -7.37 1.72 3.45
N PRO A 44 -8.07 2.42 4.36
CA PRO A 44 -7.88 3.83 4.58
C PRO A 44 -6.58 4.17 5.32
N GLY A 45 -6.17 5.44 5.23
CA GLY A 45 -5.11 6.02 6.07
C GLY A 45 -4.08 6.83 5.29
N HIS A 46 -3.60 6.32 4.15
CA HIS A 46 -2.63 7.01 3.28
C HIS A 46 -2.82 6.60 1.82
N GLU A 47 -2.28 7.40 0.91
CA GLU A 47 -2.26 7.08 -0.53
C GLU A 47 -1.19 6.01 -0.84
N THR A 48 -1.45 5.15 -1.83
CA THR A 48 -0.50 4.11 -2.27
C THR A 48 0.91 4.65 -2.58
N ASP A 49 1.01 5.85 -3.15
CA ASP A 49 2.30 6.48 -3.49
C ASP A 49 3.13 6.91 -2.28
N ARG A 50 2.50 7.03 -1.11
CA ARG A 50 3.15 7.30 0.18
C ARG A 50 3.33 6.04 1.02
N CYS A 51 3.05 4.87 0.45
CA CYS A 51 3.12 3.61 1.18
C CYS A 51 4.57 3.16 1.39
N THR A 52 5.06 3.33 2.62
CA THR A 52 6.42 2.89 3.01
C THR A 52 6.57 1.37 2.91
N ALA A 53 5.56 0.60 3.32
CA ALA A 53 5.59 -0.86 3.23
C ALA A 53 5.73 -1.35 1.78
N LEU A 54 5.00 -0.74 0.83
CA LEU A 54 5.12 -1.05 -0.59
C LEU A 54 6.51 -0.70 -1.14
N ARG A 55 7.07 0.44 -0.73
CA ARG A 55 8.43 0.83 -1.12
C ARG A 55 9.46 -0.20 -0.69
N HIS A 56 9.34 -0.71 0.55
CA HIS A 56 10.21 -1.78 1.04
C HIS A 56 10.02 -3.07 0.26
N ALA A 57 8.77 -3.53 0.07
CA ALA A 57 8.51 -4.76 -0.69
C ALA A 57 9.04 -4.71 -2.13
N ILE A 58 8.96 -3.55 -2.80
CA ILE A 58 9.57 -3.36 -4.12
C ILE A 58 11.10 -3.39 -4.04
N GLN A 59 11.68 -2.78 -3.00
CA GLN A 59 13.13 -2.77 -2.83
C GLN A 59 13.68 -4.18 -2.57
N ASP A 60 12.96 -5.00 -1.80
CA ASP A 60 13.29 -6.40 -1.53
C ASP A 60 13.23 -7.28 -2.79
N LEU A 61 12.45 -6.89 -3.81
CA LEU A 61 12.42 -7.58 -5.11
C LEU A 61 13.59 -7.20 -6.03
N ILE A 62 14.25 -6.07 -5.78
CA ILE A 62 15.34 -5.56 -6.62
C ILE A 62 16.72 -5.99 -6.08
N ASN A 63 16.85 -6.13 -4.76
CA ASN A 63 18.05 -6.64 -4.09
C ASN A 63 18.30 -8.12 -4.39
#